data_AF-A0A7Y2HSH1-F1
#
_entry.id   AF-A0A7Y2HSH1-F1
#
_cell.length_a   1.000
_cell.length_b   1.000
_cell.length_c   1.000
_cell.angle_alpha   90.00
_cell.angle_beta   90.00
_cell.angle_gamma   90.00
#
_symmetry.space_group_name_H-M   'P 1'
#
loop_
_entity.id
_entity.type
_entity.pdbx_description
1 polymer ?
#
loop_
_entity_poly.entity_id
_entity_poly.type
_entity_poly.pdbx_seq_one_letter_code
_entity_poly.pdbx_strand_id
1 'polypeptide(L)'
;QADQLVALLKGRPAKVNLIPFNPFPGTRFTRSSAATIRQFQDRLRQRGLVATTRKTRGDDIDAACGQLAGKVRDRVRNPLGTRKTAGREAGKSLSRSASL
;
A
#
# COMPACT_ATOMS: atom_id res chain seq x y z
N GLN A 1 -7.99 -2.73 18.15
CA GLN A 1 -6.98 -3.15 17.15
C GLN A 1 -5.82 -3.91 17.78
N ALA A 2 -5.09 -3.39 18.78
CA ALA A 2 -3.98 -4.13 19.41
C ALA A 2 -4.38 -5.52 19.94
N ASP A 3 -5.53 -5.61 20.61
CA ASP A 3 -6.04 -6.89 21.14
C ASP A 3 -6.35 -7.92 20.04
N GLN A 4 -6.78 -7.46 18.86
CA GLN A 4 -7.03 -8.34 17.72
C GLN A 4 -5.72 -8.92 17.18
N LEU A 5 -4.66 -8.11 17.13
CA LEU A 5 -3.32 -8.60 16.76
C LEU A 5 -2.77 -9.60 17.79
N VAL A 6 -2.99 -9.35 19.09
CA VAL A 6 -2.64 -10.30 20.15
C VAL A 6 -3.36 -11.62 19.97
N ALA A 7 -4.68 -11.57 19.72
CA ALA A 7 -5.47 -12.77 19.47
C ALA A 7 -4.97 -13.54 18.23
N LEU A 8 -4.64 -12.82 17.16
CA LEU A 8 -4.07 -13.40 15.96
C LEU A 8 -2.75 -14.13 16.25
N LEU A 9 -1.85 -13.51 17.02
CA LEU A 9 -0.52 -14.08 17.30
C LEU A 9 -0.51 -15.12 18.43
N LYS A 10 -1.66 -15.44 19.04
CA LYS A 10 -1.75 -16.42 20.13
C LYS A 10 -1.15 -17.77 19.72
N GLY A 11 -0.30 -18.33 20.59
CA GLY A 11 0.36 -19.63 20.36
C GLY A 11 1.55 -19.59 19.40
N ARG A 12 1.95 -18.41 18.91
CA ARG A 12 3.10 -18.24 17.99
C ARG A 12 4.14 -17.31 18.61
N PRO A 13 5.38 -17.77 18.87
CA PRO A 13 6.46 -16.87 19.29
C PRO A 13 6.68 -15.79 18.22
N ALA A 14 6.51 -14.53 18.59
CA ALA A 14 6.60 -13.41 17.66
C ALA A 14 7.20 -12.17 18.32
N LYS A 15 7.94 -11.40 17.52
CA LYS A 15 8.39 -10.04 17.85
C LYS A 15 7.72 -9.05 16.90
N VAL A 16 7.01 -8.08 17.46
CA VAL A 16 6.30 -7.06 16.70
C VAL A 16 7.17 -5.82 16.56
N ASN A 17 7.38 -5.35 15.34
CA ASN A 17 8.10 -4.11 15.06
C ASN A 17 7.13 -3.10 14.44
N LEU A 18 6.76 -2.07 15.20
CA LEU A 18 5.95 -0.96 14.73
C LEU A 18 6.80 -0.03 13.86
N ILE A 19 6.28 0.29 12.68
CA ILE A 19 6.90 1.22 11.75
C ILE A 19 5.94 2.40 11.63
N PRO A 20 6.29 3.58 12.18
CA PRO A 20 5.53 4.79 11.92
C PRO A 20 5.47 5.03 10.40
N PHE A 21 4.29 5.36 9.89
CA PHE A 21 4.10 5.57 8.46
C PHE A 21 4.87 6.82 7.98
N ASN A 22 5.58 6.69 6.86
CA ASN A 22 6.28 7.79 6.20
C ASN A 22 5.44 8.25 5.00
N PRO A 23 4.83 9.44 5.05
CA PRO A 23 4.01 9.92 3.95
C PRO A 23 4.85 10.20 2.70
N PHE A 24 4.22 10.04 1.53
CA PHE A 24 4.79 10.37 0.23
C PHE A 24 3.67 10.92 -0.68
N PRO A 25 4.00 11.69 -1.75
CA PRO A 25 2.99 12.30 -2.61
C PRO A 25 1.97 11.29 -3.14
N GLY A 26 0.67 11.60 -3.02
CA GLY A 26 -0.42 10.74 -3.48
C GLY A 26 -0.92 9.69 -2.48
N THR A 27 -0.32 9.59 -1.28
CA THR A 27 -0.89 8.74 -0.21
C THR A 27 -2.18 9.32 0.35
N ARG A 28 -3.15 8.45 0.69
CA ARG A 28 -4.37 8.80 1.44
C ARG A 28 -4.21 8.63 2.95
N PHE A 29 -3.09 8.07 3.40
CA PHE A 29 -2.86 7.74 4.79
C PHE A 29 -1.94 8.74 5.48
N THR A 30 -2.15 8.90 6.78
CA THR A 30 -1.34 9.78 7.63
C THR A 30 -0.59 8.97 8.67
N ARG A 31 0.53 9.52 9.14
CA ARG A 31 1.28 8.95 10.26
C ARG A 31 0.45 9.00 11.53
N SER A 32 0.34 7.86 12.22
CA SER A 32 -0.25 7.83 13.56
C SER A 32 0.54 8.70 14.53
N SER A 33 -0.15 9.36 15.46
CA SER A 33 0.51 10.18 16.47
C SER A 33 1.47 9.33 17.32
N ALA A 34 2.53 9.96 17.84
CA ALA A 34 3.48 9.27 18.72
C ALA A 34 2.79 8.68 19.96
N ALA A 35 1.78 9.35 20.50
CA ALA A 35 1.00 8.86 21.64
C ALA A 35 0.20 7.60 21.28
N THR A 36 -0.47 7.59 20.12
CA THR A 36 -1.21 6.41 19.62
C THR A 36 -0.27 5.21 19.41
N ILE A 37 0.90 5.44 18.83
CA ILE A 37 1.90 4.38 18.61
C ILE A 37 2.39 3.81 19.94
N ARG A 38 2.66 4.67 20.94
CA ARG A 38 3.04 4.24 22.29
C ARG A 38 1.94 3.42 22.96
N GLN A 39 0.70 3.91 22.97
CA GLN A 39 -0.44 3.17 23.55
C GLN A 39 -0.63 1.80 22.91
N PHE A 40 -0.48 1.71 21.58
CA PHE A 40 -0.54 0.43 20.87
C PHE A 40 0.59 -0.49 21.30
N GLN A 41 1.83 0.01 21.35
CA GLN A 41 3.01 -0.73 21.80
C GLN A 41 2.83 -1.26 23.23
N ASP A 42 2.38 -0.41 24.14
CA ASP A 42 2.19 -0.74 25.56
C ASP A 42 1.10 -1.80 25.72
N ARG A 43 0.01 -1.69 24.97
CA ARG A 43 -1.06 -2.71 24.97
C ARG A 43 -0.57 -4.07 24.49
N LEU A 44 0.31 -4.13 23.48
CA LEU A 44 0.93 -5.39 23.05
C LEU A 44 1.85 -5.97 24.14
N ARG A 45 2.67 -5.13 24.78
CA ARG A 45 3.61 -5.52 25.84
C ARG A 45 2.89 -6.05 27.07
N GLN A 46 1.81 -5.38 27.50
CA GLN A 46 0.95 -5.82 28.60
C GLN A 46 0.34 -7.22 28.38
N ARG A 47 0.27 -7.66 27.12
CA ARG A 47 -0.23 -8.99 26.73
C ARG A 47 0.89 -10.00 26.44
N GLY A 48 2.12 -9.68 26.84
CA GLY A 48 3.26 -10.59 26.74
C GLY A 48 3.97 -10.60 25.38
N LEU A 49 3.59 -9.72 24.44
CA LEU A 49 4.30 -9.62 23.16
C LEU A 49 5.50 -8.67 23.25
N VAL A 50 6.62 -9.08 22.68
CA VAL A 50 7.77 -8.18 22.50
C VAL A 50 7.47 -7.22 21.36
N ALA A 51 7.22 -5.95 21.70
CA ALA A 51 6.96 -4.89 20.73
C ALA A 51 8.04 -3.79 20.77
N THR A 52 8.58 -3.44 19.61
CA THR A 52 9.50 -2.29 19.43
C THR A 52 8.97 -1.32 18.40
N THR A 53 9.35 -0.05 18.48
CA THR A 53 9.01 0.96 17.48
C THR A 53 10.30 1.38 16.79
N ARG A 54 10.34 1.28 15.46
CA ARG A 54 11.48 1.77 14.69
C ARG A 54 11.52 3.29 14.80
N LYS A 55 12.66 3.83 15.25
CA LYS A 55 12.97 5.25 15.08
C LYS A 55 13.12 5.50 13.58
N THR A 56 12.41 6.46 13.03
CA THR A 56 12.70 6.93 11.67
C THR A 56 14.11 7.52 11.66
N ARG A 57 14.98 7.00 10.79
CA ARG A 57 16.26 7.60 10.42
C ARG A 57 16.06 8.08 8.98
N GLY A 58 16.35 9.35 8.68
CA GLY A 58 16.21 9.90 7.34
C GLY A 58 14.87 10.57 7.00
N ASP A 59 14.01 10.89 8.00
CA ASP A 59 12.83 11.76 7.79
C ASP A 59 13.27 13.18 7.34
N ASP A 60 14.50 13.56 7.65
CA ASP A 60 15.17 14.81 7.31
C ASP A 60 15.77 14.84 5.90
N ILE A 61 15.89 13.69 5.22
CA ILE A 61 16.54 13.57 3.89
C ILE A 61 15.75 12.71 2.88
N ASP A 62 14.45 12.52 3.07
CA ASP A 62 13.59 11.68 2.20
C ASP A 62 14.15 10.27 1.92
N ALA A 63 14.89 9.70 2.88
CA ALA A 63 15.49 8.37 2.77
C ALA A 63 14.75 7.33 3.63
N ALA A 64 13.53 7.66 4.08
CA ALA A 64 12.76 6.79 4.94
C ALA A 64 12.21 5.58 4.16
N CYS A 65 12.00 4.45 4.84
CA CYS A 65 11.51 3.22 4.19
C CYS A 65 10.22 3.50 3.39
N GLY A 66 10.22 3.19 2.08
CA GLY A 66 9.12 3.47 1.15
C GLY A 66 9.40 4.59 0.13
N GLN A 67 10.43 5.43 0.37
CA GLN A 67 10.78 6.57 -0.49
C GLN A 67 11.89 6.27 -1.50
N LEU A 68 12.39 5.02 -1.58
CA LEU A 68 13.31 4.56 -2.63
C LEU A 68 12.58 4.38 -3.97
N ALA A 69 11.89 5.44 -4.42
CA ALA A 69 11.38 5.57 -5.77
C ALA A 69 12.49 6.19 -6.63
N GLY A 70 13.50 5.40 -6.98
CA GLY A 70 14.39 5.78 -8.07
C GLY A 70 13.60 5.95 -9.37
N LYS A 71 14.20 6.52 -10.42
CA LYS A 71 13.61 6.54 -11.78
C LYS A 71 13.54 5.11 -12.32
N VAL A 72 12.47 4.38 -12.02
CA VAL A 72 12.23 3.04 -12.55
C VAL A 72 11.66 3.18 -13.96
N ARG A 73 12.40 2.71 -14.97
CA ARG A 73 11.79 2.40 -16.28
C ARG A 73 10.93 1.16 -16.07
N ASP A 74 9.62 1.36 -15.97
CA ASP A 74 8.67 0.29 -15.75
C ASP A 74 8.72 -0.67 -16.95
N ARG A 75 9.25 -1.88 -16.73
CA ARG A 75 9.40 -2.93 -17.75
C ARG A 75 8.28 -3.96 -17.69
N VAL A 76 7.26 -3.74 -16.85
CA VAL A 76 6.09 -4.62 -16.78
C VAL A 76 5.33 -4.49 -18.10
N ARG A 77 5.63 -5.37 -19.06
CA ARG A 77 4.79 -5.59 -20.24
C ARG A 77 3.49 -6.23 -19.75
N ASN A 78 2.42 -5.45 -19.67
CA ASN A 78 1.08 -5.96 -19.39
C ASN A 78 0.64 -6.89 -20.55
N PRO A 79 0.56 -8.23 -20.38
CA PRO A 79 0.13 -9.14 -21.44
C PRO A 79 -1.39 -9.17 -21.59
N LEU A 80 -2.12 -8.53 -20.67
CA LEU A 80 -3.57 -8.55 -20.64
C LEU A 80 -4.09 -7.27 -21.28
N GLY A 81 -4.25 -7.37 -22.61
CA GLY A 81 -4.88 -6.37 -23.46
C GLY A 81 -6.22 -5.90 -22.92
N THR A 82 -6.52 -4.65 -23.22
CA THR A 82 -7.80 -3.98 -22.97
C THR A 82 -8.96 -4.87 -23.44
N ARG A 83 -9.66 -5.51 -22.49
CA ARG A 83 -10.97 -6.09 -22.76
C ARG A 83 -11.93 -4.93 -23.05
N LYS A 84 -12.07 -4.56 -24.33
CA LYS A 84 -13.22 -3.78 -24.78
C LYS A 84 -14.46 -4.59 -24.47
N THR A 85 -15.30 -4.07 -23.59
CA THR A 85 -16.65 -4.58 -23.35
C THR A 85 -17.42 -4.52 -24.66
N ALA A 86 -17.67 -5.68 -25.25
CA ALA A 86 -18.57 -5.85 -26.37
C ALA A 86 -20.01 -5.60 -25.90
N GLY A 87 -20.71 -4.71 -26.60
CA GLY A 87 -22.11 -4.39 -26.35
C GLY A 87 -22.78 -3.90 -27.62
N ARG A 88 -23.36 -4.87 -28.35
CA ARG A 88 -24.56 -4.77 -29.22
C ARG A 88 -24.41 -4.15 -30.63
N GLU A 89 -24.17 -5.04 -31.60
CA GLU A 89 -25.05 -5.40 -32.76
C GLU A 89 -26.13 -4.36 -33.17
N ALA A 90 -26.45 -4.10 -34.44
CA ALA A 90 -26.07 -4.65 -35.74
C ALA A 90 -26.72 -3.78 -36.83
N GLY A 91 -26.19 -3.84 -38.07
CA GLY A 91 -26.99 -3.53 -39.26
C GLY A 91 -26.23 -2.86 -40.42
N LYS A 92 -25.84 -3.69 -41.41
CA LYS A 92 -25.96 -3.50 -42.88
C LYS A 92 -25.90 -2.06 -43.44
N SER A 93 -25.25 -1.72 -44.54
CA SER A 93 -24.81 -2.46 -45.74
C SER A 93 -24.33 -1.39 -46.75
N LEU A 94 -23.24 -1.66 -47.48
CA LEU A 94 -22.84 -1.20 -48.83
C LEU A 94 -23.33 0.18 -49.37
N SER A 95 -22.40 1.04 -49.81
CA SER A 95 -22.01 1.20 -51.24
C SER A 95 -21.33 2.55 -51.55
N ARG A 96 -20.11 2.47 -52.12
CA ARG A 96 -19.49 3.23 -53.25
C ARG A 96 -19.68 4.75 -53.47
N SER A 97 -18.60 5.33 -54.02
CA SER A 97 -18.44 6.52 -54.92
C SER A 97 -18.00 7.80 -54.20
N ALA A 98 -16.75 8.29 -54.36
CA ALA A 98 -16.13 8.99 -55.49
C ALA A 98 -16.58 10.46 -55.66
N SER A 99 -15.61 11.35 -55.50
CA SER A 99 -15.46 12.72 -56.04
C SER A 99 -16.50 13.80 -55.70
N LEU A 100 -16.03 14.86 -55.02
CA LEU A 100 -15.88 16.23 -55.55
C LEU A 100 -14.93 17.02 -54.64
#